data_AF-A0A7R9UPH5-F1
#
_entry.id   AF-A0A7R9UPH5-F1
#
_cell.length_a   1.000
_cell.length_b   1.000
_cell.length_c   1.000
_cell.angle_alpha   90.00
_cell.angle_beta   90.00
_cell.angle_gamma   90.00
#
_symmetry.space_group_name_H-M   'P 1'
#
loop_
_entity.id
_entity.type
_entity.pdbx_description
1 polymer ?
#
loop_
_entity_poly.entity_id
_entity_poly.type
_entity_poly.pdbx_seq_one_letter_code
_entity_poly.pdbx_strand_id
1 'polypeptide(L)'
;RWQALECGTAALAAVLRRGDDGSITVTVANAGTGRCVLSRFAAHGGPHVAVELSAEHRPAIATERRRILLADSPLSRVDARGRLDGVLACSRALGSLKYK
;
A
#
# COMPACT_ATOMS: atom_id res chain seq x y z
N ARG A 1 6.25 -17.19 -20.32
CA ARG A 1 5.59 -16.07 -21.02
C ARG A 1 4.45 -15.63 -20.11
N TRP A 2 4.51 -14.44 -19.52
CA TRP A 2 3.47 -13.97 -18.59
C TRP A 2 2.13 -13.87 -19.31
N GLN A 3 1.10 -14.52 -18.79
CA GLN A 3 -0.25 -14.39 -19.31
C GLN A 3 -0.90 -13.14 -18.73
N ALA A 4 -1.81 -12.50 -19.47
CA ALA A 4 -2.50 -11.30 -18.99
C ALA A 4 -3.21 -11.51 -17.63
N LEU A 5 -3.63 -12.75 -17.35
CA LEU A 5 -4.24 -13.17 -16.08
C LEU A 5 -3.28 -13.11 -14.88
N GLU A 6 -1.97 -13.19 -15.12
CA GLU A 6 -0.93 -13.14 -14.10
C GLU A 6 -0.45 -11.71 -13.82
N CYS A 7 -0.79 -10.75 -14.70
CA CYS A 7 -0.44 -9.36 -14.52
C CYS A 7 -1.25 -8.74 -13.38
N GLY A 8 -0.59 -7.92 -12.58
CA GLY A 8 -1.23 -7.11 -11.55
C GLY A 8 -0.49 -5.81 -11.35
N THR A 9 -1.13 -4.89 -10.65
CA THR A 9 -0.59 -3.56 -10.39
C THR A 9 -0.84 -3.12 -8.96
N ALA A 10 0.11 -2.34 -8.44
CA ALA A 10 -0.10 -1.54 -7.25
C ALA A 10 -0.84 -0.24 -7.62
N ALA A 11 -1.73 0.22 -6.76
CA ALA A 11 -2.43 1.49 -6.95
C ALA A 11 -2.34 2.34 -5.70
N LEU A 12 -2.01 3.62 -5.89
CA LEU A 12 -2.02 4.65 -4.84
C LEU A 12 -2.74 5.86 -5.41
N ALA A 13 -3.81 6.29 -4.75
CA ALA A 13 -4.60 7.44 -5.17
C ALA A 13 -4.77 8.41 -4.01
N ALA A 14 -4.74 9.70 -4.32
CA ALA A 14 -5.05 10.78 -3.39
C ALA A 14 -6.16 11.64 -3.97
N VAL A 15 -7.18 11.92 -3.17
CA VAL A 15 -8.28 12.84 -3.51
C VAL A 15 -8.20 14.03 -2.58
N LEU A 16 -8.22 15.23 -3.15
CA LEU A 16 -8.23 16.48 -2.43
C LEU A 16 -9.63 17.07 -2.53
N ARG A 17 -10.21 17.42 -1.38
CA ARG A 17 -11.49 18.12 -1.32
C ARG A 17 -11.32 19.40 -0.52
N ARG A 18 -11.76 20.51 -1.11
CA ARG A 18 -11.85 21.80 -0.41
C ARG A 18 -13.16 21.88 0.35
N GLY A 19 -13.10 22.24 1.63
CA GLY A 19 -14.27 22.57 2.44
C GLY A 19 -14.70 24.02 2.23
N ASP A 20 -15.94 24.33 2.60
CA ASP A 20 -16.50 25.67 2.51
C ASP A 20 -15.78 26.67 3.44
N ASP A 21 -15.16 26.17 4.51
CA ASP A 21 -14.30 26.90 5.45
C ASP A 21 -12.88 27.16 4.91
N GLY A 22 -12.60 26.75 3.67
CA GLY A 22 -11.28 26.86 3.03
C GLY A 22 -10.29 25.76 3.40
N SER A 23 -10.65 24.83 4.29
CA SER A 23 -9.82 23.67 4.64
C SER A 23 -9.63 22.72 3.44
N ILE A 24 -8.53 21.96 3.44
CA ILE A 24 -8.28 20.90 2.45
C ILE A 24 -8.26 19.56 3.18
N THR A 25 -9.18 18.67 2.81
CA THR A 25 -9.14 17.25 3.21
C THR A 25 -8.38 16.46 2.15
N VAL A 26 -7.36 15.71 2.58
CA VAL A 26 -6.63 14.76 1.72
C VAL A 26 -7.03 13.34 2.12
N THR A 27 -7.64 12.60 1.19
CA THR A 27 -7.96 11.18 1.38
C THR A 27 -7.03 10.34 0.52
N VAL A 28 -6.34 9.38 1.13
CA VAL A 28 -5.39 8.50 0.44
C VAL A 28 -5.88 7.05 0.48
N ALA A 29 -5.91 6.40 -0.68
CA ALA A 29 -6.17 4.97 -0.81
C ALA A 29 -4.92 4.27 -1.37
N ASN A 30 -4.42 3.27 -0.66
CA ASN A 30 -3.25 2.48 -1.06
C ASN A 30 -3.59 1.00 -1.21
N ALA A 31 -3.21 0.42 -2.34
CA ALA A 31 -3.28 -1.00 -2.66
C ALA A 31 -1.97 -1.44 -3.32
N GLY A 32 -0.89 -1.45 -2.54
CA GLY A 32 0.37 -2.07 -2.94
C GLY A 32 1.55 -1.51 -2.16
N THR A 33 2.73 -1.50 -2.81
CA THR A 33 3.99 -1.10 -2.19
C THR A 33 4.30 0.41 -2.30
N GLY A 34 3.37 1.19 -2.85
CA GLY A 34 3.49 2.64 -2.88
C GLY A 34 3.33 3.27 -1.49
N ARG A 35 3.75 4.53 -1.35
CA ARG A 35 3.56 5.34 -0.14
C ARG A 35 3.21 6.78 -0.53
N CYS A 36 2.18 7.34 0.11
CA CYS A 36 1.89 8.76 0.08
C CYS A 36 2.53 9.45 1.29
N VAL A 37 3.30 10.51 1.04
CA VAL A 37 3.94 11.33 2.07
C VAL A 37 3.54 12.79 1.84
N LEU A 38 2.97 13.42 2.87
CA LEU A 38 2.68 14.84 2.87
C LEU A 38 3.90 15.60 3.40
N SER A 39 4.50 16.43 2.56
CA SER A 39 5.55 17.36 2.97
C SER A 39 4.93 18.68 3.41
N ARG A 40 5.21 19.10 4.64
CA ARG A 40 4.76 20.37 5.20
C ARG A 40 5.95 21.27 5.46
N PHE A 41 5.97 22.41 4.76
CA PHE A 41 6.92 23.48 5.02
C PHE A 41 6.66 24.09 6.40
N ALA A 42 7.74 24.43 7.12
CA ALA A 42 7.65 25.06 8.43
C ALA A 42 7.66 26.59 8.26
N ALA A 43 6.63 27.27 8.77
CA ALA A 43 6.45 28.70 8.54
C ALA A 43 7.53 29.60 9.20
N HIS A 44 8.27 29.12 10.21
CA HIS A 44 9.15 29.95 11.03
C HIS A 44 10.54 29.33 11.26
N GLY A 45 11.26 29.01 10.18
CA GLY A 45 12.67 28.57 10.25
C GLY A 45 12.90 27.20 10.91
N GLY A 46 11.83 26.49 11.29
CA GLY A 46 11.88 25.14 11.82
C GLY A 46 12.11 24.08 10.73
N PRO A 47 12.34 22.81 11.12
CA PRO A 47 12.51 21.72 10.17
C PRO A 47 11.20 21.44 9.42
N HIS A 48 11.31 21.18 8.12
CA HIS A 48 10.19 20.65 7.34
C HIS A 48 9.75 19.31 7.91
N VAL A 49 8.45 19.02 7.83
CA VAL A 49 7.87 17.79 8.37
C VAL A 49 7.34 16.95 7.22
N ALA A 50 7.81 15.71 7.13
CA ALA A 50 7.26 14.70 6.24
C ALA A 50 6.34 13.77 7.06
N VAL A 51 5.07 13.67 6.67
CA VAL A 51 4.07 12.83 7.34
C VAL A 51 3.61 11.75 6.39
N GLU A 52 3.74 10.49 6.77
CA GLU A 52 3.22 9.37 5.99
C GLU A 52 1.69 9.32 6.07
N LEU A 53 1.01 9.41 4.93
CA LEU A 53 -0.45 9.32 4.83
C LEU A 53 -0.95 7.93 4.47
N SER A 54 -0.05 6.99 4.18
CA SER A 54 -0.38 5.59 3.91
C SER A 54 0.76 4.67 4.33
N ALA A 55 0.43 3.48 4.83
CA ALA A 55 1.41 2.42 5.04
C ALA A 55 1.63 1.59 3.78
N GLU A 56 2.80 0.97 3.70
CA GLU A 56 3.14 0.04 2.62
C GLU A 56 2.51 -1.35 2.84
N HIS A 57 2.05 -2.00 1.76
CA HIS A 57 1.51 -3.36 1.79
C HIS A 57 2.49 -4.41 1.25
N ARG A 58 3.50 -4.75 2.06
CA ARG A 58 4.41 -5.89 1.84
C ARG A 58 4.09 -7.05 2.79
N PRO A 59 4.23 -8.32 2.36
CA PRO A 59 4.02 -9.48 3.24
C PRO A 59 4.97 -9.53 4.45
N ALA A 60 6.12 -8.86 4.38
CA ALA A 60 7.06 -8.76 5.49
C ALA A 60 6.59 -7.81 6.62
N ILE A 61 5.65 -6.91 6.36
CA ILE A 61 5.12 -6.00 7.37
C ILE A 61 4.25 -6.79 8.34
N ALA A 62 4.50 -6.67 9.65
CA ALA A 62 3.89 -7.52 10.66
C ALA A 62 2.35 -7.54 10.62
N THR A 63 1.72 -6.39 10.39
CA THR A 63 0.25 -6.27 10.29
C THR A 63 -0.29 -6.99 9.04
N GLU A 64 0.36 -6.82 7.89
CA GLU A 64 -0.01 -7.52 6.65
C GLU A 64 0.29 -9.02 6.75
N ARG A 65 1.43 -9.41 7.32
CA ARG A 65 1.79 -10.81 7.56
C ARG A 65 0.72 -11.50 8.40
N ARG A 66 0.30 -10.86 9.51
CA ARG A 66 -0.77 -11.38 10.37
C ARG A 66 -2.07 -11.52 9.58
N ARG A 67 -2.46 -10.51 8.80
CA ARG A 67 -3.66 -10.55 7.97
C ARG A 67 -3.63 -11.69 6.95
N ILE A 68 -2.49 -11.90 6.28
CA ILE A 68 -2.30 -12.98 5.31
C ILE A 68 -2.44 -14.34 5.99
N LEU A 69 -1.74 -14.56 7.10
CA LEU A 69 -1.75 -15.85 7.81
C LEU A 69 -3.12 -16.21 8.42
N LEU A 70 -3.98 -15.21 8.65
CA LEU A 70 -5.37 -15.41 9.07
C LEU A 70 -6.31 -15.75 7.92
N ALA A 71 -5.89 -15.57 6.67
CA ALA A 71 -6.70 -15.95 5.52
C ALA A 71 -6.58 -17.46 5.29
N ASP A 72 -7.72 -18.16 5.31
CA ASP A 72 -7.83 -19.60 5.06
C ASP A 72 -7.67 -19.91 3.56
N SER A 73 -6.43 -19.83 3.07
CA SER A 73 -6.09 -20.11 1.68
C SER A 73 -4.73 -20.82 1.60
N PRO A 74 -4.56 -21.80 0.69
CA PRO A 74 -3.27 -22.46 0.48
C PRO A 74 -2.18 -21.50 0.00
N LEU A 75 -2.56 -20.35 -0.57
CA LEU A 75 -1.65 -19.30 -1.04
C LEU A 75 -1.26 -18.30 0.06
N SER A 76 -1.84 -18.40 1.26
CA SER A 76 -1.59 -17.52 2.42
C SER A 76 -0.27 -17.86 3.14
N ARG A 77 0.82 -17.98 2.38
CA ARG A 77 2.15 -18.32 2.90
C ARG A 77 3.13 -17.21 2.59
N VAL A 78 3.85 -16.78 3.61
CA VAL A 78 4.94 -15.80 3.47
C VAL A 78 6.26 -16.52 3.67
N ASP A 79 7.10 -16.52 2.64
CA ASP A 79 8.41 -17.15 2.68
C ASP A 79 9.42 -16.35 3.52
N ALA A 80 10.63 -16.91 3.71
CA ALA A 80 11.70 -16.25 4.46
C ALA A 80 12.20 -14.95 3.80
N ARG A 81 11.88 -14.71 2.51
CA ARG A 81 12.23 -13.50 1.76
C ARG A 81 11.13 -12.44 1.84
N GLY A 82 10.04 -12.71 2.56
CA GLY A 82 8.91 -11.79 2.69
C GLY A 82 8.01 -11.75 1.45
N ARG A 83 7.96 -12.82 0.64
CA ARG A 83 7.10 -12.95 -0.53
C ARG A 83 5.91 -13.86 -0.26
N LEU A 84 4.76 -13.50 -0.82
CA LEU A 84 3.56 -14.32 -0.82
C LEU A 84 3.72 -15.45 -1.85
N ASP A 85 3.56 -16.69 -1.42
CA ASP A 85 3.75 -17.91 -2.23
C ASP A 85 5.13 -17.95 -2.93
N GLY A 86 6.14 -17.32 -2.34
CA GLY A 86 7.49 -17.20 -2.93
C GLY A 86 7.58 -16.30 -4.16
N VAL A 87 6.48 -15.70 -4.62
CA VAL A 87 6.41 -14.94 -5.88
C VAL A 87 6.17 -13.46 -5.63
N LEU A 88 5.06 -13.09 -4.98
CA LEU A 88 4.65 -11.68 -4.91
C LEU A 88 5.31 -10.94 -3.74
N ALA A 89 5.92 -9.80 -4.02
CA ALA A 89 6.51 -8.91 -3.01
C ALA A 89 5.47 -7.94 -2.39
N CYS A 90 4.23 -7.94 -2.88
CA CYS A 90 3.13 -7.14 -2.36
C CYS A 90 2.06 -8.06 -1.76
N SER A 91 1.36 -7.57 -0.72
CA SER A 91 0.26 -8.27 -0.07
C SER A 91 -1.12 -7.80 -0.53
N ARG A 92 -1.16 -6.73 -1.33
CA ARG A 92 -2.36 -6.15 -1.95
C ARG A 92 -2.00 -5.68 -3.36
N ALA A 93 -2.82 -6.06 -4.34
CA ALA A 93 -2.71 -5.62 -5.72
C ALA A 93 -4.06 -5.74 -6.42
N LEU A 94 -4.22 -4.96 -7.49
CA LEU A 94 -5.28 -5.13 -8.48
C LEU A 94 -4.81 -6.11 -9.57
N GLY A 95 -5.69 -6.97 -10.08
CA GLY A 95 -5.30 -8.07 -10.95
C GLY A 95 -4.66 -9.23 -10.18
N SER A 96 -3.61 -9.84 -10.74
CA SER A 96 -2.93 -11.03 -10.20
C SER A 96 -3.93 -12.16 -9.91
N LEU A 97 -4.69 -12.59 -10.93
CA LEU A 97 -5.88 -13.45 -10.75
C LEU A 97 -5.58 -14.81 -10.11
N LYS A 98 -4.33 -15.31 -10.21
CA LYS A 98 -3.88 -16.50 -9.45
C LYS A 98 -4.14 -16.38 -7.94
N TYR A 99 -4.18 -15.16 -7.40
CA TYR A 99 -4.28 -14.85 -5.96
C TYR A 99 -5.63 -14.23 -5.57
N LYS A 100 -6.63 -14.32 -6.44
CA LYS A 100 -8.01 -13.87 -6.18
C LYS A 100 -8.90 -15.08 -5.96
#